data_AF-A0AAV3VVZ9-F1
#
_entry.id   AF-A0AAV3VVZ9-F1
#
_cell.length_a   1.000
_cell.length_b   1.000
_cell.length_c   1.000
_cell.angle_alpha   90.00
_cell.angle_beta   90.00
_cell.angle_gamma   90.00
#
_symmetry.space_group_name_H-M   'P 1'
#
loop_
_entity.id
_entity.type
_entity.pdbx_description
1 polymer ?
#
loop_
_entity_poly.entity_id
_entity_poly.type
_entity_poly.pdbx_seq_one_letter_code
_entity_poly.pdbx_strand_id
1 'polypeptide(L)'
;MNRKFIASIMSVFVGMSVGISNKVNAEINNGWVNNNTGWSYYENGSVKTGWVNDKGNFYYLKDDGNMAVGWINVNNKWYYMSESGAMKTGWVQYKGAWYYLSQNGEMVSNDTVDGYYLGVDGSWVEKNSTNDVTEINDESKNNITMKTEKTEYGLNTKEITVYITNNGKQSAYYGVEYAVEKFVDNKWSKVPFKDEPMFIEIAYNLEPGKTSSQVISLENFENLTAGKYRIVKFSGKCAAEFELK
;
A
#
# COMPACT_ATOMS: atom_id res chain seq x y z
N MET A 1 49.92 11.97 35.44
CA MET A 1 50.57 13.19 35.96
C MET A 1 51.72 13.54 35.04
N ASN A 2 51.88 14.82 34.74
CA ASN A 2 53.01 15.46 34.05
C ASN A 2 53.17 15.19 32.55
N ARG A 3 53.01 16.18 31.67
CA ARG A 3 53.60 17.54 31.57
C ARG A 3 54.94 17.54 30.84
N LYS A 4 55.03 18.59 30.00
CA LYS A 4 56.19 19.34 29.52
C LYS A 4 56.82 18.82 28.23
N PHE A 5 57.37 19.61 27.32
CA PHE A 5 57.49 21.05 26.98
C PHE A 5 58.79 21.10 26.13
N ILE A 6 58.93 22.07 25.22
CA ILE A 6 60.20 22.70 24.72
C ILE A 6 60.53 22.55 23.21
N ALA A 7 60.44 23.73 22.56
CA ALA A 7 61.35 24.42 21.62
C ALA A 7 61.79 23.72 20.31
N SER A 8 61.41 24.26 19.14
CA SER A 8 62.02 25.39 18.40
C SER A 8 63.24 24.98 17.58
N ILE A 9 63.09 24.90 16.25
CA ILE A 9 64.17 25.25 15.31
C ILE A 9 63.56 25.92 14.07
N MET A 10 64.12 27.08 13.76
CA MET A 10 63.90 27.92 12.59
C MET A 10 64.39 27.22 11.32
N SER A 11 63.61 27.21 10.23
CA SER A 11 64.10 26.83 8.90
C SER A 11 63.36 27.62 7.84
N VAL A 12 64.12 28.47 7.15
CA VAL A 12 63.71 29.20 5.96
C VAL A 12 63.56 28.20 4.82
N PHE A 13 62.37 28.11 4.22
CA PHE A 13 62.21 27.51 2.89
C PHE A 13 61.52 28.52 1.98
N VAL A 14 62.29 29.03 1.02
CA VAL A 14 61.81 29.72 -0.18
C VAL A 14 61.41 28.66 -1.20
N GLY A 15 60.25 28.84 -1.82
CA GLY A 15 59.96 28.29 -3.15
C GLY A 15 59.54 26.83 -3.18
N MET A 16 58.22 26.61 -3.24
CA MET A 16 57.52 25.88 -4.30
C MET A 16 56.12 25.57 -3.77
N SER A 17 55.11 26.11 -4.45
CA SER A 17 53.73 25.67 -4.29
C SER A 17 53.66 24.18 -4.65
N VAL A 18 53.66 23.32 -3.64
CA VAL A 18 53.22 21.93 -3.78
C VAL A 18 51.72 21.98 -3.59
N GLY A 19 50.98 21.70 -4.67
CA GLY A 19 49.54 21.57 -4.60
C GLY A 19 49.16 20.52 -3.58
N ILE A 20 48.65 20.96 -2.42
CA ILE A 20 48.00 20.08 -1.47
C ILE A 20 46.67 19.68 -2.14
N SER A 21 46.67 18.52 -2.79
CA SER A 21 45.44 17.77 -3.01
C SER A 21 44.89 17.45 -1.63
N ASN A 22 43.94 18.24 -1.16
CA ASN A 22 43.04 17.84 -0.08
C ASN A 22 42.28 16.59 -0.58
N LYS A 23 42.82 15.40 -0.32
CA LYS A 23 42.01 14.19 -0.26
C LYS A 23 41.11 14.38 0.96
N VAL A 24 39.96 15.00 0.72
CA VAL A 24 38.82 14.87 1.61
C VAL A 24 38.44 13.39 1.54
N ASN A 25 38.93 12.58 2.48
CA ASN A 25 38.33 11.29 2.74
C ASN A 25 36.95 11.61 3.32
N ALA A 26 35.97 11.85 2.43
CA ALA A 26 34.58 11.85 2.82
C ALA A 26 34.30 10.44 3.37
N GLU A 27 33.95 10.36 4.65
CA GLU A 27 33.45 9.11 5.21
C GLU A 27 32.25 8.70 4.37
N ILE A 28 32.43 7.65 3.59
CA ILE A 28 31.41 7.15 2.70
C ILE A 28 30.41 6.45 3.61
N ASN A 29 29.31 7.14 3.95
CA ASN A 29 28.27 6.55 4.78
C ASN A 29 27.74 5.29 4.07
N ASN A 30 27.90 4.16 4.74
CA ASN A 30 27.37 2.86 4.33
C ASN A 30 26.52 2.33 5.49
N GLY A 31 25.29 1.95 5.19
CA GLY A 31 24.34 1.39 6.15
C GLY A 31 23.22 2.35 6.57
N TRP A 32 22.60 2.01 7.69
CA TRP A 32 21.39 2.68 8.20
C TRP A 32 21.69 4.04 8.83
N VAL A 33 20.94 5.05 8.41
CA VAL A 33 20.98 6.41 8.95
C VAL A 33 19.55 6.83 9.31
N ASN A 34 19.35 7.40 10.50
CA ASN A 34 18.06 7.93 10.92
C ASN A 34 18.06 9.46 10.75
N ASN A 35 17.15 9.96 9.91
CA ASN A 35 17.11 11.36 9.48
C ASN A 35 15.98 12.17 10.17
N ASN A 36 15.50 11.75 11.34
CA ASN A 36 14.32 12.29 12.07
C ASN A 36 12.97 12.12 11.34
N THR A 37 12.98 11.89 10.03
CA THR A 37 11.80 11.57 9.21
C THR A 37 11.61 10.07 9.00
N GLY A 38 12.63 9.26 9.33
CA GLY A 38 12.65 7.83 9.09
C GLY A 38 14.08 7.29 8.99
N TRP A 39 14.17 5.99 8.74
CA TRP A 39 15.43 5.29 8.46
C TRP A 39 15.70 5.26 6.96
N SER A 40 16.92 5.56 6.54
CA SER A 40 17.41 5.44 5.18
C SER A 40 18.63 4.52 5.14
N TYR A 41 18.87 3.88 3.99
CA TYR A 41 20.07 3.06 3.79
C TYR A 41 20.98 3.72 2.77
N TYR A 42 22.23 3.98 3.17
CA TYR A 42 23.25 4.54 2.28
C TYR A 42 24.19 3.45 1.78
N GLU A 43 24.57 3.55 0.51
CA GLU A 43 25.59 2.71 -0.11
C GLU A 43 26.42 3.58 -1.05
N ASN A 44 27.74 3.58 -0.85
CA ASN A 44 28.69 4.39 -1.62
C ASN A 44 28.33 5.89 -1.63
N GLY A 45 27.82 6.39 -0.49
CA GLY A 45 27.49 7.81 -0.32
C GLY A 45 26.18 8.25 -0.94
N SER A 46 25.40 7.33 -1.50
CA SER A 46 24.06 7.60 -2.05
C SER A 46 22.98 6.86 -1.27
N VAL A 47 21.80 7.48 -1.14
CA VAL A 47 20.62 6.82 -0.55
C VAL A 47 20.08 5.76 -1.51
N LYS A 48 19.71 4.60 -0.98
CA LYS A 48 19.09 3.52 -1.74
C LYS A 48 17.56 3.68 -1.76
N THR A 49 16.98 3.24 -2.86
CA THR A 49 15.55 2.97 -3.02
C THR A 49 15.37 1.51 -3.45
N GLY A 50 14.17 0.96 -3.26
CA GLY A 50 13.86 -0.43 -3.53
C GLY A 50 14.40 -1.40 -2.46
N TRP A 51 14.60 -2.66 -2.87
CA TRP A 51 15.01 -3.74 -1.98
C TRP A 51 16.46 -3.62 -1.52
N VAL A 52 16.69 -3.78 -0.21
CA VAL A 52 18.00 -3.87 0.41
C VAL A 52 18.07 -5.15 1.23
N ASN A 53 19.15 -5.92 1.06
CA ASN A 53 19.49 -7.03 1.93
C ASN A 53 20.61 -6.58 2.88
N ASP A 54 20.28 -6.44 4.16
CA ASP A 54 21.24 -6.17 5.21
C ASP A 54 21.35 -7.40 6.13
N LYS A 55 22.49 -8.09 6.04
CA LYS A 55 22.85 -9.26 6.87
C LYS A 55 21.78 -10.36 6.86
N GLY A 56 21.16 -10.61 5.70
CA GLY A 56 20.15 -11.65 5.51
C GLY A 56 18.72 -11.23 5.80
N ASN A 57 18.50 -9.99 6.27
CA ASN A 57 17.16 -9.42 6.39
C ASN A 57 16.89 -8.51 5.19
N PHE A 58 15.68 -8.63 4.63
CA PHE A 58 15.24 -7.80 3.52
C PHE A 58 14.45 -6.60 4.02
N TYR A 59 14.72 -5.45 3.42
CA TYR A 59 14.08 -4.17 3.69
C TYR A 59 13.67 -3.53 2.37
N TYR A 60 12.67 -2.65 2.41
CA TYR A 60 12.28 -1.88 1.26
C TYR A 60 12.39 -0.38 1.57
N LEU A 61 13.14 0.34 0.73
CA LEU A 61 13.28 1.79 0.80
C LEU A 61 12.34 2.38 -0.25
N LYS A 62 11.40 3.21 0.18
CA LYS A 62 10.46 3.89 -0.74
C LYS A 62 11.23 4.87 -1.63
N ASP A 63 10.55 5.46 -2.61
CA ASP A 63 11.16 6.40 -3.56
C ASP A 63 11.71 7.67 -2.90
N ASP A 64 11.16 8.03 -1.73
CA ASP A 64 11.67 9.12 -0.87
C ASP A 64 12.92 8.74 -0.06
N GLY A 65 13.42 7.51 -0.20
CA GLY A 65 14.57 6.97 0.52
C GLY A 65 14.27 6.54 1.96
N ASN A 66 13.03 6.63 2.44
CA ASN A 66 12.65 6.17 3.77
C ASN A 66 12.27 4.67 3.75
N MET A 67 12.66 3.96 4.79
CA MET A 67 12.33 2.57 5.04
C MET A 67 10.83 2.38 5.20
N ALA A 68 10.28 1.37 4.52
CA ALA A 68 8.89 0.99 4.64
C ALA A 68 8.63 0.14 5.90
N VAL A 69 7.43 0.28 6.44
CA VAL A 69 6.86 -0.54 7.52
C VAL A 69 5.43 -0.91 7.15
N GLY A 70 4.95 -2.07 7.60
CA GLY A 70 3.62 -2.57 7.25
C GLY A 70 3.53 -3.15 5.84
N TRP A 71 2.32 -3.18 5.28
CA TRP A 71 2.06 -3.71 3.94
C TRP A 71 2.63 -2.81 2.85
N ILE A 72 3.30 -3.42 1.87
CA ILE A 72 3.76 -2.76 0.65
C ILE A 72 3.37 -3.59 -0.57
N ASN A 73 3.05 -2.91 -1.67
CA ASN A 73 2.84 -3.52 -2.98
C ASN A 73 4.03 -3.18 -3.88
N VAL A 74 4.73 -4.20 -4.36
CA VAL A 74 5.85 -4.04 -5.29
C VAL A 74 5.60 -4.96 -6.48
N ASN A 75 5.39 -4.38 -7.66
CA ASN A 75 5.10 -5.12 -8.90
C ASN A 75 3.92 -6.08 -8.78
N ASN A 76 2.79 -5.62 -8.24
CA ASN A 76 1.56 -6.41 -8.01
C ASN A 76 1.75 -7.58 -7.03
N LYS A 77 2.78 -7.54 -6.19
CA LYS A 77 3.01 -8.51 -5.13
C LYS A 77 3.02 -7.82 -3.79
N TRP A 78 2.31 -8.39 -2.83
CA TRP A 78 2.20 -7.86 -1.48
C TRP A 78 3.28 -8.44 -0.58
N TYR A 79 3.88 -7.60 0.26
CA TYR A 79 4.86 -7.97 1.28
C TYR A 79 4.49 -7.28 2.59
N TYR A 80 4.91 -7.86 3.71
CA TYR A 80 4.70 -7.26 5.02
C TYR A 80 6.04 -6.97 5.70
N MET A 81 6.30 -5.69 5.96
CA MET A 81 7.47 -5.20 6.68
C MET A 81 7.11 -5.07 8.17
N SER A 82 7.94 -5.62 9.05
CA SER A 82 7.76 -5.45 10.50
C SER A 82 7.91 -3.98 10.92
N GLU A 83 7.66 -3.67 12.20
CA GLU A 83 7.93 -2.34 12.75
C GLU A 83 9.42 -1.95 12.68
N SER A 84 10.32 -2.95 12.66
CA SER A 84 11.75 -2.72 12.42
C SER A 84 12.11 -2.58 10.94
N GLY A 85 11.11 -2.62 10.04
CA GLY A 85 11.27 -2.61 8.59
C GLY A 85 11.77 -3.91 7.98
N ALA A 86 11.95 -4.98 8.76
CA ALA A 86 12.40 -6.27 8.24
C ALA A 86 11.22 -7.03 7.62
N MET A 87 11.41 -7.55 6.41
CA MET A 87 10.40 -8.31 5.69
C MET A 87 10.03 -9.58 6.47
N LYS A 88 8.74 -9.84 6.58
CA LYS A 88 8.21 -11.04 7.23
C LYS A 88 7.92 -12.14 6.21
N THR A 89 8.08 -13.37 6.68
CA THR A 89 7.68 -14.61 6.00
C THR A 89 6.85 -15.44 6.97
N GLY A 90 6.08 -16.39 6.45
CA GLY A 90 5.16 -17.24 7.20
C GLY A 90 3.88 -16.50 7.60
N TRP A 91 3.21 -17.04 8.63
CA TRP A 91 1.95 -16.50 9.14
C TRP A 91 2.13 -15.16 9.84
N VAL A 92 1.31 -14.18 9.47
CA VAL A 92 1.23 -12.84 10.08
C VAL A 92 -0.22 -12.55 10.44
N GLN A 93 -0.44 -12.04 11.66
CA GLN A 93 -1.73 -11.48 12.05
C GLN A 93 -1.69 -9.97 11.89
N TYR A 94 -2.63 -9.42 11.12
CA TYR A 94 -2.77 -7.99 10.90
C TYR A 94 -4.24 -7.59 11.05
N LYS A 95 -4.52 -6.65 11.96
CA LYS A 95 -5.87 -6.15 12.28
C LYS A 95 -6.91 -7.26 12.53
N GLY A 96 -6.50 -8.36 13.17
CA GLY A 96 -7.38 -9.48 13.52
C GLY A 96 -7.56 -10.54 12.44
N ALA A 97 -7.06 -10.34 11.23
CA ALA A 97 -7.02 -11.35 10.17
C ALA A 97 -5.62 -11.99 10.06
N TRP A 98 -5.58 -13.25 9.66
CA TRP A 98 -4.34 -13.98 9.40
C TRP A 98 -4.01 -13.97 7.91
N TYR A 99 -2.72 -13.83 7.58
CA TYR A 99 -2.19 -13.85 6.22
C TYR A 99 -0.96 -14.74 6.19
N TYR A 100 -0.61 -15.28 5.03
CA TYR A 100 0.63 -16.03 4.85
C TYR A 100 1.54 -15.37 3.82
N LEU A 101 2.80 -15.22 4.18
CA LEU A 101 3.86 -14.65 3.36
C LEU A 101 4.78 -15.82 2.96
N SER A 102 4.99 -16.04 1.68
CA SER A 102 5.89 -17.09 1.18
C SER A 102 7.34 -16.89 1.67
N GLN A 103 8.22 -17.84 1.38
CA GLN A 103 9.64 -17.71 1.72
C GLN A 103 10.33 -16.51 1.04
N ASN A 104 9.80 -16.07 -0.11
CA ASN A 104 10.26 -14.85 -0.80
C ASN A 104 9.59 -13.58 -0.25
N GLY A 105 8.73 -13.70 0.77
CA GLY A 105 7.97 -12.61 1.36
C GLY A 105 6.68 -12.24 0.63
N GLU A 106 6.39 -12.88 -0.51
CA GLU A 106 5.18 -12.60 -1.28
C GLU A 106 3.95 -13.16 -0.57
N MET A 107 2.92 -12.34 -0.36
CA MET A 107 1.64 -12.77 0.21
C MET A 107 1.00 -13.83 -0.68
N VAL A 108 0.56 -14.92 -0.08
CA VAL A 108 -0.22 -15.97 -0.73
C VAL A 108 -1.70 -15.59 -0.67
N SER A 109 -2.41 -15.76 -1.78
CA SER A 109 -3.85 -15.48 -1.89
C SER A 109 -4.51 -16.48 -2.82
N ASN A 110 -5.79 -16.78 -2.56
CA ASN A 110 -6.60 -17.73 -3.33
C ASN A 110 -5.93 -19.13 -3.41
N ASP A 111 -5.34 -19.55 -2.30
CA ASP A 111 -4.61 -20.82 -2.21
C ASP A 111 -4.68 -21.36 -0.77
N THR A 112 -4.25 -22.61 -0.58
CA THR A 112 -4.23 -23.28 0.73
C THR A 112 -2.81 -23.44 1.22
N VAL A 113 -2.54 -22.97 2.44
CA VAL A 113 -1.25 -23.12 3.12
C VAL A 113 -1.46 -23.82 4.45
N ASP A 114 -0.71 -24.88 4.72
CA ASP A 114 -0.80 -25.67 5.96
C ASP A 114 -2.23 -26.16 6.29
N GLY A 115 -3.06 -26.38 5.26
CA GLY A 115 -4.47 -26.79 5.41
C GLY A 115 -5.46 -25.63 5.64
N TYR A 116 -4.98 -24.39 5.63
CA TYR A 116 -5.77 -23.18 5.81
C TYR A 116 -5.94 -22.45 4.47
N TYR A 117 -7.20 -22.25 4.06
CA TYR A 117 -7.50 -21.53 2.82
C TYR A 117 -7.38 -20.01 3.02
N LEU A 118 -6.63 -19.37 2.13
CA LEU A 118 -6.48 -17.92 2.04
C LEU A 118 -7.36 -17.41 0.90
N GLY A 119 -8.22 -16.42 1.20
CA GLY A 119 -9.11 -15.80 0.23
C GLY A 119 -8.36 -15.04 -0.87
N VAL A 120 -9.11 -14.50 -1.83
CA VAL A 120 -8.57 -13.67 -2.92
C VAL A 120 -7.84 -12.41 -2.42
N ASP A 121 -8.14 -11.97 -1.20
CA ASP A 121 -7.50 -10.85 -0.51
C ASP A 121 -6.31 -11.31 0.37
N GLY A 122 -5.97 -12.60 0.35
CA GLY A 122 -4.89 -13.19 1.14
C GLY A 122 -5.24 -13.47 2.59
N SER A 123 -6.44 -13.12 3.06
CA SER A 123 -6.86 -13.36 4.43
C SER A 123 -7.29 -14.81 4.65
N TRP A 124 -6.94 -15.38 5.80
CA TRP A 124 -7.37 -16.72 6.20
C TRP A 124 -8.87 -16.77 6.41
N VAL A 125 -9.49 -17.78 5.80
CA VAL A 125 -10.90 -18.10 5.97
C VAL A 125 -11.05 -19.20 7.01
N GLU A 126 -11.56 -18.84 8.18
CA GLU A 126 -11.82 -19.78 9.27
C GLU A 126 -12.95 -20.76 8.88
N LYS A 127 -12.66 -22.06 9.02
CA LYS A 127 -13.60 -23.14 8.71
C LYS A 127 -14.28 -23.62 10.01
N ASN A 128 -15.33 -22.92 10.45
CA ASN A 128 -16.14 -23.37 11.59
C ASN A 128 -17.40 -24.14 11.15
N SER A 129 -17.31 -25.46 11.31
CA SER A 129 -18.34 -26.44 11.68
C SER A 129 -19.82 -26.15 11.38
N THR A 130 -20.30 -26.68 10.27
CA THR A 130 -21.37 -27.69 10.29
C THR A 130 -21.14 -28.69 9.16
N ASN A 131 -21.19 -29.98 9.49
CA ASN A 131 -21.44 -31.03 8.54
C ASN A 131 -22.81 -30.77 7.90
N ASP A 132 -22.85 -30.04 6.80
CA ASP A 132 -23.91 -30.22 5.83
C ASP A 132 -23.29 -30.15 4.44
N VAL A 133 -23.31 -31.30 3.78
CA VAL A 133 -22.78 -31.51 2.44
C VAL A 133 -23.76 -30.84 1.49
N THR A 134 -23.71 -29.52 1.35
CA THR A 134 -24.33 -28.75 0.25
C THR A 134 -23.75 -27.32 0.15
N GLU A 135 -22.43 -27.12 0.12
CA GLU A 135 -21.88 -25.79 -0.27
C GLU A 135 -21.77 -25.66 -1.79
N ILE A 136 -22.94 -25.59 -2.42
CA ILE A 136 -23.11 -24.73 -3.60
C ILE A 136 -22.95 -23.30 -3.10
N ASN A 137 -22.16 -22.47 -3.79
CA ASN A 137 -22.03 -21.02 -3.62
C ASN A 137 -23.24 -20.37 -2.94
N ASP A 138 -23.23 -20.23 -1.61
CA ASP A 138 -24.27 -19.50 -0.90
C ASP A 138 -23.93 -18.01 -0.98
N GLU A 139 -24.32 -17.38 -2.10
CA GLU A 139 -24.19 -15.95 -2.36
C GLU A 139 -24.78 -15.08 -1.23
N SER A 140 -25.59 -15.66 -0.33
CA SER A 140 -26.12 -14.96 0.85
C SER A 140 -25.08 -14.69 1.95
N LYS A 141 -23.91 -15.35 1.97
CA LYS A 141 -22.90 -15.15 3.02
C LYS A 141 -22.17 -13.80 2.86
N ASN A 142 -21.86 -13.38 1.63
CA ASN A 142 -21.12 -12.15 1.29
C ASN A 142 -21.92 -11.24 0.34
N ASN A 143 -23.15 -10.91 0.73
CA ASN A 143 -24.04 -10.06 -0.06
C ASN A 143 -23.82 -8.57 0.27
N ILE A 144 -22.93 -7.92 -0.49
CA ILE A 144 -22.69 -6.47 -0.39
C ILE A 144 -23.37 -5.75 -1.55
N THR A 145 -24.15 -4.73 -1.23
CA THR A 145 -24.80 -3.87 -2.23
C THR A 145 -24.29 -2.44 -2.13
N MET A 146 -24.21 -1.78 -3.27
CA MET A 146 -23.85 -0.37 -3.36
C MET A 146 -24.93 0.41 -4.09
N LYS A 147 -25.18 1.63 -3.63
CA LYS A 147 -26.04 2.59 -4.33
C LYS A 147 -25.53 4.01 -4.14
N THR A 148 -25.80 4.86 -5.09
CA THR A 148 -25.64 6.31 -4.97
C THR A 148 -26.89 6.93 -4.33
N GLU A 149 -26.84 8.21 -3.93
CA GLU A 149 -28.03 8.89 -3.40
C GLU A 149 -29.14 9.05 -4.44
N LYS A 150 -28.77 9.09 -5.73
CA LYS A 150 -29.65 9.20 -6.90
C LYS A 150 -29.13 8.35 -8.04
N THR A 151 -29.99 7.98 -8.99
CA THR A 151 -29.56 7.28 -10.21
C THR A 151 -29.19 8.24 -11.35
N GLU A 152 -29.50 9.52 -11.21
CA GLU A 152 -29.26 10.54 -12.23
C GLU A 152 -28.70 11.82 -11.61
N TYR A 153 -27.71 12.40 -12.28
CA TYR A 153 -26.97 13.57 -11.85
C TYR A 153 -26.74 14.51 -13.02
N GLY A 154 -26.70 15.82 -12.73
CA GLY A 154 -26.32 16.81 -13.75
C GLY A 154 -24.83 16.74 -14.09
N LEU A 155 -24.45 17.10 -15.31
CA LEU A 155 -23.04 17.15 -15.75
C LEU A 155 -22.10 17.99 -14.88
N ASN A 156 -22.63 18.95 -14.11
CA ASN A 156 -21.86 19.81 -13.21
C ASN A 156 -21.77 19.26 -11.77
N THR A 157 -22.21 18.01 -11.54
CA THR A 157 -22.14 17.35 -10.23
C THR A 157 -20.69 17.15 -9.82
N LYS A 158 -20.31 17.68 -8.66
CA LYS A 158 -18.93 17.60 -8.14
C LYS A 158 -18.69 16.40 -7.25
N GLU A 159 -19.72 16.01 -6.49
CA GLU A 159 -19.62 14.98 -5.47
C GLU A 159 -20.83 14.06 -5.55
N ILE A 160 -20.61 12.78 -5.26
CA ILE A 160 -21.64 11.77 -5.14
C ILE A 160 -21.44 11.01 -3.83
N THR A 161 -22.52 10.84 -3.07
CA THR A 161 -22.49 9.95 -1.91
C THR A 161 -22.80 8.52 -2.33
N VAL A 162 -21.92 7.59 -1.97
CA VAL A 162 -22.09 6.15 -2.16
C VAL A 162 -22.39 5.49 -0.83
N TYR A 163 -23.45 4.70 -0.79
CA TYR A 163 -23.83 3.87 0.35
C TYR A 163 -23.44 2.42 0.06
N ILE A 164 -22.73 1.81 1.01
CA ILE A 164 -22.31 0.40 0.99
C ILE A 164 -23.06 -0.30 2.12
N THR A 165 -23.87 -1.29 1.78
CA THR A 165 -24.67 -2.06 2.73
C THR A 165 -24.21 -3.51 2.75
N ASN A 166 -23.96 -4.04 3.95
CA ASN A 166 -23.71 -5.45 4.15
C ASN A 166 -25.02 -6.18 4.44
N ASN A 167 -25.57 -6.86 3.43
CA ASN A 167 -26.74 -7.73 3.55
C ASN A 167 -26.34 -9.20 3.80
N GLY A 168 -25.04 -9.47 3.90
CA GLY A 168 -24.50 -10.79 4.17
C GLY A 168 -24.63 -11.19 5.63
N LYS A 169 -24.16 -12.41 5.92
CA LYS A 169 -24.13 -12.97 7.28
C LYS A 169 -22.79 -12.78 7.99
N GLN A 170 -21.77 -12.29 7.28
CA GLN A 170 -20.40 -12.07 7.79
C GLN A 170 -19.99 -10.61 7.66
N SER A 171 -19.04 -10.16 8.48
CA SER A 171 -18.45 -8.83 8.35
C SER A 171 -17.69 -8.69 7.04
N ALA A 172 -17.79 -7.51 6.41
CA ALA A 172 -17.10 -7.20 5.17
C ALA A 172 -16.02 -6.15 5.39
N TYR A 173 -14.87 -6.34 4.75
CA TYR A 173 -13.74 -5.42 4.81
C TYR A 173 -13.52 -4.73 3.46
N TYR A 174 -13.32 -3.40 3.45
CA TYR A 174 -13.03 -2.65 2.22
C TYR A 174 -12.03 -1.52 2.45
N GLY A 175 -11.20 -1.22 1.45
CA GLY A 175 -10.26 -0.10 1.45
C GLY A 175 -10.86 1.24 1.02
N VAL A 176 -10.11 2.35 1.09
CA VAL A 176 -10.52 3.65 0.52
C VAL A 176 -10.43 3.67 -1.02
N GLU A 177 -9.74 2.72 -1.64
CA GLU A 177 -9.62 2.66 -3.10
C GLU A 177 -11.00 2.42 -3.75
N TYR A 178 -11.22 3.06 -4.89
CA TYR A 178 -12.39 2.90 -5.75
C TYR A 178 -12.03 3.23 -7.20
N ALA A 179 -12.82 2.74 -8.14
CA ALA A 179 -12.74 3.15 -9.54
C ALA A 179 -14.07 3.73 -10.01
N VAL A 180 -14.02 4.70 -10.90
CA VAL A 180 -15.18 5.11 -11.70
C VAL A 180 -15.01 4.51 -13.08
N GLU A 181 -16.04 3.85 -13.57
CA GLU A 181 -16.07 3.28 -14.91
C GLU A 181 -17.22 3.86 -15.71
N LYS A 182 -16.98 4.09 -17.00
CA LYS A 182 -17.97 4.54 -17.97
C LYS A 182 -18.39 3.38 -18.87
N PHE A 183 -19.67 3.30 -19.17
CA PHE A 183 -20.19 2.33 -20.12
C PHE A 183 -20.14 2.89 -21.54
N VAL A 184 -19.34 2.28 -22.41
CA VAL A 184 -19.14 2.65 -23.81
C VAL A 184 -19.04 1.37 -24.64
N ASP A 185 -19.71 1.31 -25.79
CA ASP A 185 -19.66 0.15 -26.72
C ASP A 185 -19.92 -1.20 -26.04
N ASN A 186 -20.96 -1.24 -25.19
CA ASN A 186 -21.37 -2.41 -24.41
C ASN A 186 -20.32 -2.93 -23.41
N LYS A 187 -19.37 -2.07 -23.01
CA LYS A 187 -18.28 -2.41 -22.10
C LYS A 187 -18.03 -1.31 -21.06
N TRP A 188 -17.69 -1.73 -19.85
CA TRP A 188 -17.21 -0.83 -18.80
C TRP A 188 -15.71 -0.55 -18.97
N SER A 189 -15.34 0.73 -18.97
CA SER A 189 -13.95 1.18 -19.05
C SER A 189 -13.65 2.16 -17.93
N LYS A 190 -12.50 1.99 -17.26
CA LYS A 190 -12.05 2.91 -16.20
C LYS A 190 -11.91 4.33 -16.74
N VAL A 191 -12.41 5.29 -15.98
CA VAL A 191 -12.19 6.72 -16.21
C VAL A 191 -10.88 7.10 -15.50
N PRO A 192 -9.90 7.67 -16.22
CA PRO A 192 -8.67 8.14 -15.61
C PRO A 192 -8.92 9.25 -14.57
N PHE A 193 -8.07 9.27 -13.54
CA PHE A 193 -7.99 10.43 -12.66
C PHE A 193 -7.20 11.56 -13.36
N LYS A 194 -7.54 12.82 -13.07
CA LYS A 194 -6.78 13.99 -13.56
C LYS A 194 -5.35 14.01 -13.01
N ASP A 195 -5.23 13.67 -11.73
CA ASP A 195 -3.97 13.51 -11.02
C ASP A 195 -4.01 12.16 -10.32
N GLU A 196 -2.88 11.45 -10.25
CA GLU A 196 -2.82 10.16 -9.55
C GLU A 196 -3.24 10.32 -8.09
N PRO A 197 -4.34 9.68 -7.65
CA PRO A 197 -4.83 9.83 -6.30
C PRO A 197 -3.88 9.12 -5.31
N MET A 198 -3.49 9.83 -4.26
CA MET A 198 -2.84 9.19 -3.11
C MET A 198 -3.90 8.44 -2.29
N PHE A 199 -4.02 7.14 -2.54
CA PHE A 199 -4.81 6.24 -1.68
C PHE A 199 -3.93 5.67 -0.57
N ILE A 200 -4.35 5.84 0.68
CA ILE A 200 -3.81 5.06 1.81
C ILE A 200 -4.76 3.90 2.01
N GLU A 201 -4.32 2.66 1.79
CA GLU A 201 -5.20 1.51 1.99
C GLU A 201 -5.56 1.34 3.48
N ILE A 202 -6.73 1.86 3.83
CA ILE A 202 -7.34 1.72 5.15
C ILE A 202 -8.52 0.77 5.00
N ALA A 203 -8.34 -0.47 5.46
CA ALA A 203 -9.45 -1.42 5.57
C ALA A 203 -10.45 -0.97 6.64
N TYR A 204 -11.72 -0.81 6.24
CA TYR A 204 -12.88 -0.55 7.08
C TYR A 204 -13.65 -1.85 7.30
N ASN A 205 -14.09 -2.08 8.53
CA ASN A 205 -14.97 -3.19 8.89
C ASN A 205 -16.45 -2.75 8.80
N LEU A 206 -17.28 -3.54 8.13
CA LEU A 206 -18.73 -3.34 8.03
C LEU A 206 -19.47 -4.60 8.49
N GLU A 207 -20.06 -4.53 9.68
CA GLU A 207 -20.81 -5.64 10.28
C GLU A 207 -22.09 -5.98 9.48
N PRO A 208 -22.59 -7.22 9.59
CA PRO A 208 -23.87 -7.63 9.00
C PRO A 208 -25.03 -6.67 9.33
N GLY A 209 -25.82 -6.34 8.32
CA GLY A 209 -26.97 -5.43 8.43
C GLY A 209 -26.61 -3.94 8.55
N LYS A 210 -25.32 -3.57 8.53
CA LYS A 210 -24.89 -2.17 8.61
C LYS A 210 -24.71 -1.55 7.24
N THR A 211 -24.85 -0.23 7.21
CA THR A 211 -24.56 0.61 6.04
C THR A 211 -23.52 1.65 6.41
N SER A 212 -22.53 1.83 5.53
CA SER A 212 -21.56 2.91 5.56
C SER A 212 -21.74 3.82 4.35
N SER A 213 -21.27 5.06 4.42
CA SER A 213 -21.30 6.01 3.30
C SER A 213 -19.93 6.62 3.05
N GLN A 214 -19.62 6.90 1.78
CA GLN A 214 -18.42 7.60 1.34
C GLN A 214 -18.80 8.67 0.31
N VAL A 215 -18.13 9.82 0.39
CA VAL A 215 -18.25 10.90 -0.61
C VAL A 215 -17.16 10.71 -1.65
N ILE A 216 -17.57 10.68 -2.92
CA ILE A 216 -16.68 10.55 -4.08
C ILE A 216 -16.67 11.87 -4.83
N SER A 217 -15.50 12.50 -4.96
CA SER A 217 -15.34 13.70 -5.78
C SER A 217 -15.16 13.30 -7.25
N LEU A 218 -16.16 13.64 -8.06
CA LEU A 218 -16.13 13.49 -9.51
C LEU A 218 -15.14 14.46 -10.17
N GLU A 219 -14.77 15.55 -9.48
CA GLU A 219 -13.81 16.52 -10.00
C GLU A 219 -12.40 15.93 -10.17
N ASN A 220 -12.12 14.80 -9.52
CA ASN A 220 -10.85 14.08 -9.63
C ASN A 220 -10.70 13.31 -10.94
N PHE A 221 -11.75 13.19 -11.75
CA PHE A 221 -11.77 12.37 -12.97
C PHE A 221 -11.71 13.20 -14.25
N GLU A 222 -11.04 12.68 -15.26
CA GLU A 222 -10.94 13.32 -16.56
C GLU A 222 -12.24 13.22 -17.35
N ASN A 223 -12.62 14.32 -18.02
CA ASN A 223 -13.57 14.35 -19.13
C ASN A 223 -14.88 13.56 -18.91
N LEU A 224 -15.52 13.76 -17.75
CA LEU A 224 -16.85 13.22 -17.50
C LEU A 224 -17.86 13.88 -18.46
N THR A 225 -18.45 13.07 -19.33
CA THR A 225 -19.52 13.50 -20.25
C THR A 225 -20.84 12.83 -19.90
N ALA A 226 -21.91 13.17 -20.61
CA ALA A 226 -23.18 12.47 -20.48
C ALA A 226 -23.00 10.96 -20.76
N GLY A 227 -23.75 10.14 -20.01
CA GLY A 227 -23.75 8.70 -20.16
C GLY A 227 -23.83 7.94 -18.83
N LYS A 228 -23.74 6.61 -18.95
CA LYS A 228 -23.86 5.69 -17.82
C LYS A 228 -22.50 5.41 -17.19
N TYR A 229 -22.45 5.52 -15.87
CA TYR A 229 -21.25 5.30 -15.04
C TYR A 229 -21.54 4.32 -13.91
N ARG A 230 -20.47 3.79 -13.32
CA ARG A 230 -20.54 3.07 -12.06
C ARG A 230 -19.32 3.37 -11.19
N ILE A 231 -19.55 3.47 -9.89
CA ILE A 231 -18.49 3.48 -8.88
C ILE A 231 -18.30 2.05 -8.41
N VAL A 232 -17.07 1.53 -8.53
CA VAL A 232 -16.70 0.15 -8.26
C VAL A 232 -15.86 0.06 -7.01
N LYS A 233 -16.17 -0.92 -6.15
CA LYS A 233 -15.41 -1.26 -4.95
C LYS A 233 -15.24 -2.79 -4.82
N PHE A 234 -14.37 -3.23 -3.90
CA PHE A 234 -14.05 -4.66 -3.68
C PHE A 234 -13.52 -5.37 -4.93
N SER A 235 -12.50 -4.80 -5.58
CA SER A 235 -11.84 -5.40 -6.76
C SER A 235 -12.79 -5.77 -7.91
N GLY A 236 -13.84 -4.98 -8.14
CA GLY A 236 -14.79 -5.21 -9.25
C GLY A 236 -16.10 -5.89 -8.89
N LYS A 237 -16.26 -6.37 -7.64
CA LYS A 237 -17.39 -7.24 -7.26
C LYS A 237 -18.67 -6.49 -6.87
N CYS A 238 -18.57 -5.23 -6.48
CA CYS A 238 -19.73 -4.42 -6.11
C CYS A 238 -19.65 -3.05 -6.77
N ALA A 239 -20.78 -2.55 -7.28
CA ALA A 239 -20.83 -1.27 -7.95
C ALA A 239 -22.15 -0.53 -7.70
N ALA A 240 -22.07 0.80 -7.64
CA ALA A 240 -23.22 1.69 -7.70
C ALA A 240 -23.28 2.35 -9.07
N GLU A 241 -24.35 2.10 -9.82
CA GLU A 241 -24.56 2.70 -11.15
C GLU A 241 -25.29 4.04 -11.05
N PHE A 242 -24.91 4.98 -11.92
CA PHE A 242 -25.54 6.29 -12.04
C PHE A 242 -25.40 6.81 -13.48
N GLU A 243 -26.21 7.80 -13.84
CA GLU A 243 -26.16 8.47 -15.15
C GLU A 243 -25.83 9.96 -14.97
N LEU A 244 -24.94 10.48 -15.82
CA LEU A 244 -24.71 11.91 -15.98
C LEU A 244 -25.50 12.42 -17.18
N LYS A 245 -26.27 13.50 -16.98
CA LYS A 245 -27.11 14.14 -18.00
C LYS A 245 -26.93 15.66 -18.02
#